data_AF-A0A1F8WW63-F1
#
_entry.id   AF-A0A1F8WW63-F1
#
_cell.length_a   1.000
_cell.length_b   1.000
_cell.length_c   1.000
_cell.angle_alpha   90.00
_cell.angle_beta   90.00
_cell.angle_gamma   90.00
#
_symmetry.space_group_name_H-M   'P 1'
#
loop_
_entity.id
_entity.type
_entity.pdbx_description
1 polymer ?
#
loop_
_entity_poly.entity_id
_entity_poly.type
_entity_poly.pdbx_seq_one_letter_code
_entity_poly.pdbx_strand_id
1 'polypeptide(L)'
;MIVYRKSEYDTVTLSFAKELLTLAESVQSVKTHELAAELLIEFGRFESGVADSLFPEKDGVNEISAALRRASIAAGHVFGASWEEKPEEVSVWAGRLKASLARIRQMPLPARIKTRIPEGYAHYGLFPEVYLAAARKFHEERKPADVVCIGLRSIGASLSSVIAAELESLGSTVLSFTLRPRGHPFKRKAVLTAELEEIAAGLRTSVFVIADEGPGLSGSSFSSVAEKLSRLGIPDENIVLFPSWDPDGADFVSKEARRRWGLHARYVSYFEDVWLPSGRLQREAGLDAPLQDISAGMWRRLFWSEHDYPAAHPRHERRKYLSGDPSRGGAYMLKFAGLGRYGASKMERSAMLSEAGLTEPVERFTNGFIVTRFAYGRPVAEREMNQLLLDEMARYSSFLKRNFRSSRKMSFEEFLGMISRNITLGLGTDWGDKAGALERLEGVFESSEAVHTDGRMFPFEWILTKKGYRKTDCLDHHLDQFFPSSQDIAWDLAMATVEFEMNPMEQNYFISRYSAASGDGVSQERLRLYTIAYLAFRLGYTAFASEELAKSPEGPRFSSLVHRYSSRLKRELLWLAD
;
A
#
# COMPACT_ATOMS: atom_id res chain seq x y z
N MET A 1 14.09 -10.31 -8.37
CA MET A 1 12.83 -10.55 -9.10
C MET A 1 11.80 -9.50 -8.68
N ILE A 2 10.74 -9.31 -9.46
CA ILE A 2 9.72 -8.25 -9.32
C ILE A 2 10.18 -6.89 -9.90
N VAL A 3 9.32 -6.31 -10.75
CA VAL A 3 9.44 -4.93 -11.25
C VAL A 3 8.54 -4.05 -10.40
N TYR A 4 9.13 -3.10 -9.70
CA TYR A 4 8.41 -2.09 -8.93
C TYR A 4 8.08 -0.90 -9.82
N ARG A 5 6.82 -0.48 -9.84
CA ARG A 5 6.42 0.72 -10.57
C ARG A 5 6.64 1.98 -9.73
N LYS A 6 7.02 3.09 -10.37
CA LYS A 6 7.01 4.41 -9.72
C LYS A 6 5.64 5.07 -9.95
N SER A 7 4.86 5.24 -8.88
CA SER A 7 3.58 5.95 -8.90
C SER A 7 3.78 7.45 -8.61
N GLU A 8 4.31 8.20 -9.59
CA GLU A 8 4.40 9.67 -9.50
C GLU A 8 3.25 10.35 -10.24
N TYR A 9 2.71 11.39 -9.62
CA TYR A 9 1.63 12.22 -10.14
C TYR A 9 2.11 13.65 -10.23
N ASP A 10 1.83 14.29 -11.34
CA ASP A 10 2.09 15.72 -11.51
C ASP A 10 0.81 16.51 -11.13
N THR A 11 0.92 17.35 -10.11
CA THR A 11 -0.22 18.00 -9.45
C THR A 11 -0.05 19.51 -9.46
N VAL A 12 -1.14 20.25 -9.75
CA VAL A 12 -1.17 21.71 -9.63
C VAL A 12 -1.18 22.10 -8.15
N THR A 13 -0.11 22.74 -7.69
CA THR A 13 0.14 23.00 -6.26
C THR A 13 -0.97 23.83 -5.61
N LEU A 14 -1.45 24.87 -6.28
CA LEU A 14 -2.52 25.73 -5.75
C LEU A 14 -3.88 25.01 -5.68
N SER A 15 -4.15 24.07 -6.60
CA SER A 15 -5.36 23.25 -6.53
C SER A 15 -5.32 22.35 -5.30
N PHE A 16 -4.19 21.67 -5.09
CA PHE A 16 -4.02 20.79 -3.93
C PHE A 16 -4.09 21.58 -2.61
N ALA A 17 -3.47 22.76 -2.54
CA ALA A 17 -3.58 23.63 -1.37
C ALA A 17 -5.04 24.08 -1.09
N LYS A 18 -5.86 24.27 -2.13
CA LYS A 18 -7.28 24.60 -1.99
C LYS A 18 -8.08 23.39 -1.47
N GLU A 19 -7.80 22.20 -1.97
CA GLU A 19 -8.41 20.95 -1.48
C GLU A 19 -8.12 20.72 0.01
N LEU A 20 -6.87 20.96 0.44
CA LEU A 20 -6.50 20.87 1.86
C LEU A 20 -7.24 21.88 2.73
N LEU A 21 -7.49 23.09 2.22
CA LEU A 21 -8.24 24.09 2.95
C LEU A 21 -9.69 23.64 3.17
N THR A 22 -10.34 23.13 2.12
CA THR A 22 -11.70 22.57 2.21
C THR A 22 -11.76 21.37 3.14
N LEU A 23 -10.73 20.51 3.14
CA LEU A 23 -10.64 19.40 4.07
C LEU A 23 -10.48 19.86 5.52
N ALA A 24 -9.65 20.88 5.78
CA ALA A 24 -9.51 21.47 7.11
C ALA A 24 -10.81 22.12 7.61
N GLU A 25 -11.57 22.77 6.72
CA GLU A 25 -12.92 23.30 7.03
C GLU A 25 -13.90 22.19 7.38
N SER A 26 -13.85 21.07 6.66
CA SER A 26 -14.68 19.89 6.92
C SER A 26 -14.33 19.23 8.25
N VAL A 27 -13.04 19.14 8.59
CA VAL A 27 -12.60 18.63 9.90
C VAL A 27 -13.07 19.56 11.02
N GLN A 28 -13.00 20.88 10.84
CA GLN A 28 -13.44 21.84 11.84
C GLN A 28 -14.94 21.72 12.15
N SER A 29 -15.76 21.41 11.14
CA SER A 29 -17.21 21.31 11.28
C SER A 29 -17.68 19.93 11.76
N VAL A 30 -17.19 18.85 11.14
CA VAL A 30 -17.65 17.48 11.40
C VAL A 30 -16.88 16.82 12.56
N LYS A 31 -15.61 17.19 12.73
CA LYS A 31 -14.75 16.78 13.87
C LYS A 31 -14.58 15.27 14.06
N THR A 32 -14.65 14.48 12.97
CA THR A 32 -14.38 13.04 13.03
C THR A 32 -12.90 12.74 12.92
N HIS A 33 -12.49 11.64 13.54
CA HIS A 33 -11.12 11.16 13.48
C HIS A 33 -10.70 10.73 12.07
N GLU A 34 -11.60 10.13 11.29
CA GLU A 34 -11.33 9.74 9.90
C GLU A 34 -10.97 10.93 9.00
N LEU A 35 -11.70 12.05 9.14
CA LEU A 35 -11.40 13.26 8.39
C LEU A 35 -10.08 13.90 8.86
N ALA A 36 -9.78 13.85 10.16
CA ALA A 36 -8.50 14.31 10.71
C ALA A 36 -7.33 13.46 10.18
N ALA A 37 -7.50 12.14 10.10
CA ALA A 37 -6.53 11.23 9.50
C ALA A 37 -6.32 11.53 8.00
N GLU A 38 -7.39 11.73 7.22
CA GLU A 38 -7.25 12.14 5.82
C GLU A 38 -6.51 13.48 5.69
N LEU A 39 -6.86 14.48 6.52
CA LEU A 39 -6.19 15.78 6.50
C LEU A 39 -4.69 15.65 6.75
N LEU A 40 -4.30 14.88 7.76
CA LEU A 40 -2.90 14.62 8.09
C LEU A 40 -2.16 13.97 6.92
N ILE A 41 -2.75 12.94 6.31
CA ILE A 41 -2.16 12.17 5.21
C ILE A 41 -1.97 13.06 3.97
N GLU A 42 -3.02 13.76 3.57
CA GLU A 42 -3.01 14.64 2.39
C GLU A 42 -2.04 15.80 2.60
N PHE A 43 -1.96 16.35 3.81
CA PHE A 43 -1.01 17.41 4.14
C PHE A 43 0.44 16.92 4.05
N GLY A 44 0.76 15.74 4.58
CA GLY A 44 2.11 15.16 4.45
C GLY A 44 2.52 14.92 3.00
N ARG A 45 1.56 14.52 2.15
CA ARG A 45 1.78 14.35 0.70
C ARG A 45 2.06 15.69 0.02
N PHE A 46 1.31 16.74 0.38
CA PHE A 46 1.51 18.09 -0.12
C PHE A 46 2.86 18.69 0.33
N GLU A 47 3.17 18.62 1.64
CA GLU A 47 4.43 19.09 2.22
C GLU A 47 5.64 18.41 1.55
N SER A 48 5.59 17.09 1.39
CA SER A 48 6.65 16.34 0.71
C SER A 48 6.88 16.82 -0.73
N GLY A 49 5.80 17.00 -1.50
CA GLY A 49 5.88 17.44 -2.90
C GLY A 49 6.42 18.88 -3.05
N VAL A 50 5.97 19.81 -2.19
CA VAL A 50 6.49 21.19 -2.20
C VAL A 50 7.96 21.21 -1.77
N ALA A 51 8.31 20.52 -0.69
CA ALA A 51 9.69 20.45 -0.23
C ALA A 51 10.60 19.78 -1.29
N ASP A 52 10.11 18.76 -2.01
CA ASP A 52 10.89 18.08 -3.07
C ASP A 52 11.19 19.04 -4.22
N SER A 53 10.24 19.93 -4.53
CA SER A 53 10.42 20.96 -5.55
C SER A 53 11.31 22.13 -5.11
N LEU A 54 11.26 22.52 -3.83
CA LEU A 54 12.11 23.59 -3.29
C LEU A 54 13.56 23.15 -3.11
N PHE A 55 13.75 21.88 -2.77
CA PHE A 55 15.03 21.31 -2.38
C PHE A 55 15.33 20.02 -3.18
N PRO A 56 15.52 20.12 -4.50
CA PRO A 56 15.70 18.93 -5.36
C PRO A 56 16.97 18.14 -4.98
N GLU A 57 18.07 18.85 -4.73
CA GLU A 57 19.39 18.22 -4.54
C GLU A 57 19.81 18.09 -3.07
N LYS A 58 19.53 19.11 -2.25
CA LYS A 58 19.94 19.18 -0.84
C LYS A 58 18.80 19.69 0.02
N ASP A 59 18.53 19.02 1.13
CA ASP A 59 17.51 19.42 2.10
C ASP A 59 17.93 20.70 2.81
N GLY A 60 17.04 21.69 2.85
CA GLY A 60 17.30 22.95 3.51
C GLY A 60 16.05 23.50 4.19
N VAL A 61 16.16 24.75 4.61
CA VAL A 61 15.07 25.50 5.23
C VAL A 61 14.87 26.82 4.50
N ASN A 62 13.65 27.30 4.49
CA ASN A 62 13.26 28.63 4.01
C ASN A 62 11.89 28.97 4.62
N GLU A 63 11.37 30.16 4.32
CA GLU A 63 10.08 30.60 4.87
C GLU A 63 8.91 29.68 4.51
N ILE A 64 8.87 29.14 3.28
CA ILE A 64 7.80 28.26 2.81
C ILE A 64 7.83 26.93 3.58
N SER A 65 8.98 26.28 3.66
CA SER A 65 9.14 25.02 4.38
C SER A 65 8.88 25.17 5.88
N ALA A 66 9.30 26.28 6.50
CA ALA A 66 8.98 26.57 7.89
C ALA A 66 7.48 26.80 8.11
N ALA A 67 6.79 27.49 7.18
CA ALA A 67 5.35 27.70 7.24
C ALA A 67 4.58 26.39 7.07
N LEU A 68 4.98 25.55 6.10
CA LEU A 68 4.43 24.21 5.91
C LEU A 68 4.60 23.35 7.14
N ARG A 69 5.78 23.39 7.78
CA ARG A 69 6.05 22.58 8.97
C ARG A 69 5.18 22.96 10.16
N ARG A 70 5.00 24.26 10.43
CA ARG A 70 4.07 24.71 11.48
C ARG A 70 2.63 24.28 11.19
N ALA A 71 2.23 24.32 9.94
CA ALA A 71 0.90 23.88 9.52
C ALA A 71 0.76 22.35 9.64
N SER A 72 1.76 21.55 9.27
CA SER A 72 1.71 20.10 9.42
C SER A 72 1.66 19.67 10.88
N ILE A 73 2.41 20.33 11.78
CA ILE A 73 2.29 20.11 13.24
C ILE A 73 0.89 20.46 13.74
N ALA A 74 0.28 21.57 13.26
CA ALA A 74 -1.11 21.88 13.60
C ALA A 74 -2.08 20.78 13.12
N ALA A 75 -1.84 20.15 11.97
CA ALA A 75 -2.60 18.96 11.54
C ALA A 75 -2.36 17.75 12.46
N GLY A 76 -1.13 17.58 12.98
CA GLY A 76 -0.81 16.59 14.01
C GLY A 76 -1.61 16.81 15.30
N HIS A 77 -1.77 18.06 15.75
CA HIS A 77 -2.60 18.41 16.91
C HIS A 77 -4.09 18.12 16.67
N VAL A 78 -4.60 18.46 15.48
CA VAL A 78 -5.98 18.09 15.08
C VAL A 78 -6.18 16.59 15.16
N PHE A 79 -5.22 15.82 14.63
CA PHE A 79 -5.26 14.37 14.64
C PHE A 79 -5.24 13.80 16.07
N GLY A 80 -4.27 14.21 16.91
CA GLY A 80 -4.19 13.78 18.31
C GLY A 80 -5.45 14.12 19.11
N ALA A 81 -5.95 15.36 19.00
CA ALA A 81 -7.18 15.77 19.67
C ALA A 81 -8.42 14.98 19.22
N SER A 82 -8.50 14.62 17.94
CA SER A 82 -9.59 13.79 17.43
C SER A 82 -9.52 12.33 17.91
N TRP A 83 -8.30 11.81 18.11
CA TRP A 83 -8.07 10.50 18.69
C TRP A 83 -8.54 10.45 20.15
N GLU A 84 -8.19 11.48 20.92
CA GLU A 84 -8.59 11.65 22.32
C GLU A 84 -10.06 12.10 22.52
N GLU A 85 -10.86 12.15 21.44
CA GLU A 85 -12.26 12.56 21.48
C GLU A 85 -12.49 13.97 22.08
N LYS A 86 -11.60 14.92 21.76
CA LYS A 86 -11.63 16.30 22.25
C LYS A 86 -12.08 17.31 21.17
N PRO A 87 -13.39 17.45 20.90
CA PRO A 87 -13.91 18.23 19.77
C PRO A 87 -13.60 19.73 19.81
N GLU A 88 -13.37 20.30 21.00
CA GLU A 88 -13.00 21.71 21.13
C GLU A 88 -11.55 21.96 20.73
N GLU A 89 -10.62 21.09 21.16
CA GLU A 89 -9.22 21.15 20.74
C GLU A 89 -9.09 20.93 19.23
N VAL A 90 -9.86 19.99 18.65
CA VAL A 90 -9.96 19.80 17.19
C VAL A 90 -10.34 21.11 16.49
N SER A 91 -11.37 21.81 16.98
CA SER A 91 -11.84 23.06 16.37
C SER A 91 -10.78 24.17 16.42
N VAL A 92 -10.09 24.31 17.56
CA VAL A 92 -9.03 25.32 17.76
C VAL A 92 -7.88 25.07 16.79
N TRP A 93 -7.36 23.85 16.73
CA TRP A 93 -6.22 23.52 15.89
C TRP A 93 -6.57 23.51 14.40
N ALA A 94 -7.78 23.07 14.02
CA ALA A 94 -8.25 23.16 12.64
C ALA A 94 -8.38 24.64 12.19
N GLY A 95 -8.85 25.52 13.08
CA GLY A 95 -8.86 26.97 12.84
C GLY A 95 -7.46 27.55 12.60
N ARG A 96 -6.46 27.16 13.41
CA ARG A 96 -5.06 27.57 13.25
C ARG A 96 -4.46 27.06 11.94
N LEU A 97 -4.72 25.80 11.60
CA LEU A 97 -4.29 25.19 10.35
C LEU A 97 -4.88 25.91 9.14
N LYS A 98 -6.18 26.22 9.17
CA LYS A 98 -6.88 26.97 8.13
C LYS A 98 -6.22 28.34 7.88
N ALA A 99 -5.93 29.08 8.95
CA ALA A 99 -5.25 30.37 8.86
C ALA A 99 -3.83 30.24 8.27
N SER A 100 -3.09 29.19 8.65
CA SER A 100 -1.76 28.90 8.08
C SER A 100 -1.82 28.55 6.60
N LEU A 101 -2.77 27.70 6.17
CA LEU A 101 -2.98 27.35 4.76
C LEU A 101 -3.37 28.56 3.92
N ALA A 102 -4.20 29.46 4.44
CA ALA A 102 -4.55 30.70 3.75
C ALA A 102 -3.33 31.58 3.48
N ARG A 103 -2.39 31.66 4.43
CA ARG A 103 -1.12 32.38 4.27
C ARG A 103 -0.18 31.68 3.29
N ILE A 104 0.00 30.36 3.41
CA ILE A 104 0.86 29.55 2.53
C ILE A 104 0.45 29.70 1.06
N ARG A 105 -0.85 29.77 0.78
CA ARG A 105 -1.38 29.99 -0.58
C ARG A 105 -1.01 31.33 -1.21
N GLN A 106 -0.61 32.32 -0.40
CA GLN A 106 -0.15 33.63 -0.87
C GLN A 106 1.37 33.69 -1.06
N MET A 107 2.10 32.64 -0.66
CA MET A 107 3.55 32.54 -0.84
C MET A 107 3.87 32.12 -2.29
N PRO A 108 5.11 32.36 -2.77
CA PRO A 108 5.55 31.95 -4.10
C PRO A 108 5.79 30.44 -4.17
N LEU A 109 4.71 29.66 -4.18
CA LEU A 109 4.76 28.19 -4.27
C LEU A 109 5.17 27.74 -5.68
N PRO A 110 5.86 26.60 -5.82
CA PRO A 110 6.07 25.97 -7.13
C PRO A 110 4.74 25.76 -7.86
N ALA A 111 4.68 26.03 -9.16
CA ALA A 111 3.42 25.92 -9.91
C ALA A 111 2.86 24.48 -9.94
N ARG A 112 3.77 23.51 -10.02
CA ARG A 112 3.46 22.07 -10.04
C ARG A 112 4.40 21.32 -9.13
N ILE A 113 3.89 20.29 -8.48
CA ILE A 113 4.65 19.39 -7.61
C ILE A 113 4.42 17.95 -8.02
N LYS A 114 5.44 17.12 -7.78
CA LYS A 114 5.31 15.67 -7.92
C LYS A 114 4.85 15.07 -6.60
N THR A 115 3.77 14.30 -6.65
CA THR A 115 3.23 13.58 -5.49
C THR A 115 3.25 12.08 -5.74
N ARG A 116 3.22 11.29 -4.66
CA ARG A 116 3.20 9.83 -4.70
C ARG A 116 2.10 9.31 -3.79
N ILE A 117 1.54 8.16 -4.12
CA ILE A 117 0.63 7.47 -3.20
C ILE A 117 1.41 7.09 -1.94
N PRO A 118 0.94 7.46 -0.74
CA PRO A 118 1.51 7.00 0.52
C PRO A 118 1.04 5.57 0.77
N GLU A 119 1.81 4.61 0.28
CA GLU A 119 1.40 3.19 0.21
C GLU A 119 1.10 2.58 1.59
N GLY A 120 1.82 2.97 2.65
CA GLY A 120 1.51 2.56 4.02
C GLY A 120 0.06 2.80 4.42
N TYR A 121 -0.46 4.00 4.10
CA TYR A 121 -1.84 4.38 4.39
C TYR A 121 -2.84 3.77 3.40
N ALA A 122 -2.44 3.57 2.14
CA ALA A 122 -3.33 3.10 1.09
C ALA A 122 -3.46 1.56 1.05
N HIS A 123 -2.42 0.82 1.44
CA HIS A 123 -2.28 -0.63 1.16
C HIS A 123 -1.79 -1.45 2.36
N TYR A 124 -0.89 -0.94 3.20
CA TYR A 124 -0.20 -1.75 4.21
C TYR A 124 -0.81 -1.68 5.61
N GLY A 125 -1.78 -0.80 5.84
CA GLY A 125 -2.42 -0.69 7.15
C GLY A 125 -1.51 -0.04 8.17
N LEU A 126 -0.78 1.01 7.76
CA LEU A 126 -0.06 1.89 8.66
C LEU A 126 -1.04 2.91 9.26
N PHE A 127 -1.05 3.01 10.58
CA PHE A 127 -2.02 3.81 11.34
C PHE A 127 -1.26 4.86 12.16
N PRO A 128 -1.42 6.17 11.90
CA PRO A 128 -0.63 7.19 12.59
C PRO A 128 -0.81 7.21 14.13
N GLU A 129 -1.89 6.62 14.64
CA GLU A 129 -2.16 6.48 16.07
C GLU A 129 -1.08 5.65 16.79
N VAL A 130 -0.43 4.71 16.09
CA VAL A 130 0.69 3.95 16.69
C VAL A 130 1.89 4.85 16.97
N TYR A 131 2.05 5.95 16.22
CA TYR A 131 3.11 6.93 16.46
C TYR A 131 2.76 7.91 17.58
N LEU A 132 1.47 8.19 17.83
CA LEU A 132 1.04 8.87 19.07
C LEU A 132 1.43 8.03 20.29
N ALA A 133 1.08 6.74 20.28
CA ALA A 133 1.39 5.83 21.37
C ALA A 133 2.91 5.68 21.58
N ALA A 134 3.68 5.54 20.50
CA ALA A 134 5.14 5.48 20.58
C ALA A 134 5.75 6.77 21.14
N ALA A 135 5.21 7.94 20.77
CA ALA A 135 5.68 9.24 21.28
C ALA A 135 5.39 9.42 22.78
N ARG A 136 4.23 8.95 23.26
CA ARG A 136 3.90 8.92 24.70
C ARG A 136 4.89 8.06 25.48
N LYS A 137 5.12 6.83 25.02
CA LYS A 137 6.09 5.92 25.64
C LYS A 137 7.49 6.54 25.70
N PHE A 138 7.92 7.16 24.61
CA PHE A 138 9.20 7.88 24.57
C PHE A 138 9.26 9.03 25.58
N HIS A 139 8.21 9.84 25.66
CA HIS A 139 8.15 10.94 26.63
C HIS A 139 8.16 10.43 28.08
N GLU A 140 7.40 9.39 28.41
CA GLU A 140 7.36 8.80 29.75
C GLU A 140 8.73 8.28 30.20
N GLU A 141 9.46 7.61 29.29
CA GLU A 141 10.76 7.02 29.59
C GLU A 141 11.90 8.05 29.61
N ARG A 142 11.89 9.05 28.72
CA ARG A 142 13.02 9.96 28.49
C ARG A 142 12.80 11.38 28.99
N LYS A 143 11.54 11.82 29.12
CA LYS A 143 11.13 13.18 29.50
C LYS A 143 11.95 14.28 28.81
N PRO A 144 12.05 14.25 27.47
CA PRO A 144 12.92 15.18 26.76
C PRO A 144 12.36 16.61 26.85
N ALA A 145 13.21 17.58 27.18
CA ALA A 145 12.83 19.00 27.20
C ALA A 145 12.85 19.60 25.79
N ASP A 146 13.95 19.38 25.04
CA ASP A 146 14.16 19.92 23.69
C ASP A 146 14.31 18.78 22.68
N VAL A 147 13.44 18.77 21.66
CA VAL A 147 13.39 17.72 20.65
C VAL A 147 13.50 18.31 19.25
N VAL A 148 14.32 17.69 18.40
CA VAL A 148 14.34 17.93 16.95
C VAL A 148 13.68 16.76 16.25
N CYS A 149 12.47 16.94 15.73
CA CYS A 149 11.70 15.90 15.06
C CYS A 149 11.87 15.96 13.54
N ILE A 150 12.42 14.89 12.95
CA ILE A 150 12.76 14.78 11.53
C ILE A 150 11.87 13.74 10.86
N GLY A 151 11.02 14.18 9.93
CA GLY A 151 10.23 13.28 9.08
C GLY A 151 10.93 12.94 7.77
N LEU A 152 11.04 11.66 7.42
CA LEU A 152 11.55 11.26 6.11
C LEU A 152 10.45 11.41 5.05
N ARG A 153 10.69 12.26 4.03
CA ARG A 153 9.69 12.69 3.07
C ARG A 153 9.10 11.54 2.26
N SER A 154 7.80 11.64 1.98
CA SER A 154 6.80 10.57 1.84
C SER A 154 5.95 10.45 3.11
N ILE A 155 5.83 9.27 3.71
CA ILE A 155 4.96 9.04 4.87
C ILE A 155 5.53 9.67 6.14
N GLY A 156 6.84 9.63 6.34
CA GLY A 156 7.50 10.21 7.51
C GLY A 156 7.21 11.70 7.74
N ALA A 157 6.86 12.47 6.70
CA ALA A 157 6.44 13.87 6.85
C ALA A 157 5.14 14.04 7.66
N SER A 158 4.16 13.17 7.43
CA SER A 158 2.93 13.14 8.23
C SER A 158 3.17 12.58 9.64
N LEU A 159 3.93 11.49 9.75
CA LEU A 159 4.19 10.83 11.03
C LEU A 159 5.00 11.70 12.00
N SER A 160 6.01 12.42 11.50
CA SER A 160 6.77 13.36 12.33
C SER A 160 5.90 14.50 12.86
N SER A 161 4.83 14.87 12.16
CA SER A 161 3.88 15.89 12.61
C SER A 161 3.05 15.39 13.79
N VAL A 162 2.66 14.12 13.76
CA VAL A 162 1.97 13.45 14.86
C VAL A 162 2.88 13.39 16.10
N ILE A 163 4.12 12.93 15.92
CA ILE A 163 5.09 12.86 17.02
C ILE A 163 5.36 14.25 17.60
N ALA A 164 5.62 15.24 16.75
CA ALA A 164 5.89 16.61 17.20
C ALA A 164 4.71 17.20 18.00
N ALA A 165 3.48 17.04 17.49
CA ALA A 165 2.29 17.55 18.16
C ALA A 165 2.05 16.87 19.53
N GLU A 166 2.25 15.56 19.60
CA GLU A 166 2.11 14.81 20.86
C GLU A 166 3.17 15.26 21.88
N LEU A 167 4.43 15.39 21.47
CA LEU A 167 5.50 15.85 22.35
C LEU A 167 5.30 17.32 22.81
N GLU A 168 4.80 18.20 21.96
CA GLU A 168 4.39 19.57 22.33
C GLU A 168 3.25 19.54 23.36
N SER A 169 2.27 18.65 23.18
CA SER A 169 1.14 18.51 24.10
C SER A 169 1.55 17.97 25.48
N LEU A 170 2.64 17.20 25.52
CA LEU A 170 3.28 16.70 26.73
C LEU A 170 4.32 17.67 27.33
N GLY A 171 4.48 18.86 26.75
CA GLY A 171 5.30 19.95 27.29
C GLY A 171 6.75 20.01 26.80
N SER A 172 7.10 19.26 25.74
CA SER A 172 8.43 19.36 25.11
C SER A 172 8.47 20.57 24.16
N THR A 173 9.62 21.24 24.08
CA THR A 173 9.89 22.21 23.01
C THR A 173 10.33 21.45 21.76
N VAL A 174 9.59 21.58 20.66
CA VAL A 174 9.87 20.82 19.43
C VAL A 174 10.26 21.75 18.28
N LEU A 175 11.43 21.50 17.69
CA LEU A 175 11.77 21.97 16.36
C LEU A 175 11.61 20.81 15.37
N SER A 176 11.19 21.07 14.14
CA SER A 176 10.92 19.98 13.21
C SER A 176 11.30 20.29 11.78
N PHE A 177 11.73 19.25 11.06
CA PHE A 177 12.16 19.31 9.67
C PHE A 177 11.68 18.07 8.91
N THR A 178 11.73 18.14 7.57
CA THR A 178 11.57 16.96 6.73
C THR A 178 12.76 16.78 5.79
N LEU A 179 13.24 15.56 5.64
CA LEU A 179 14.43 15.23 4.86
C LEU A 179 14.13 14.17 3.80
N ARG A 180 14.87 14.17 2.69
CA ARG A 180 14.76 13.15 1.64
C ARG A 180 16.09 12.41 1.51
N PRO A 181 16.21 11.18 2.03
CA PRO A 181 17.32 10.31 1.67
C PRO A 181 17.34 10.07 0.14
N ARG A 182 18.44 10.43 -0.52
CA ARG A 182 18.61 10.38 -1.99
C ARG A 182 19.57 9.29 -2.43
N GLY A 183 19.59 8.98 -3.72
CA GLY A 183 20.45 7.95 -4.32
C GLY A 183 19.80 6.57 -4.40
N HIS A 184 20.62 5.54 -4.61
CA HIS A 184 20.15 4.16 -4.80
C HIS A 184 19.33 3.69 -3.59
N PRO A 185 18.20 2.96 -3.76
CA PRO A 185 17.33 2.51 -2.66
C PRO A 185 18.02 1.72 -1.54
N PHE A 186 19.15 1.09 -1.85
CA PHE A 186 19.96 0.33 -0.87
C PHE A 186 21.18 1.07 -0.33
N LYS A 187 21.43 2.29 -0.80
CA LYS A 187 22.58 3.14 -0.43
C LYS A 187 22.17 4.61 -0.38
N ARG A 188 21.07 4.89 0.31
CA ARG A 188 20.55 6.25 0.45
C ARG A 188 21.54 7.15 1.21
N LYS A 189 21.52 8.44 0.91
CA LYS A 189 22.31 9.48 1.59
C LYS A 189 21.44 10.67 1.94
N ALA A 190 21.58 11.17 3.17
CA ALA A 190 21.04 12.47 3.57
C ALA A 190 22.04 13.56 3.16
N VAL A 191 21.56 14.56 2.43
CA VAL A 191 22.37 15.68 1.95
C VAL A 191 21.67 16.96 2.33
N LEU A 192 22.33 17.78 3.14
CA LEU A 192 21.75 18.99 3.73
C LEU A 192 22.41 20.25 3.11
N THR A 193 21.75 21.39 3.19
CA THR A 193 22.36 22.70 2.95
C THR A 193 23.25 23.11 4.13
N ALA A 194 24.21 23.99 3.90
CA ALA A 194 25.10 24.47 4.97
C ALA A 194 24.31 25.10 6.14
N GLU A 195 23.29 25.90 5.82
CA GLU A 195 22.39 26.50 6.82
C GLU A 195 21.72 25.46 7.72
N LEU A 196 21.18 24.37 7.15
CA LEU A 196 20.54 23.33 7.95
C LEU A 196 21.55 22.51 8.76
N GLU A 197 22.78 22.34 8.25
CA GLU A 197 23.87 21.72 9.01
C GLU A 197 24.26 22.57 10.22
N GLU A 198 24.36 23.89 10.07
CA GLU A 198 24.65 24.83 11.15
C GLU A 198 23.55 24.82 12.21
N ILE A 199 22.27 24.85 11.78
CA ILE A 199 21.12 24.74 12.69
C ILE A 199 21.18 23.43 13.48
N ALA A 200 21.38 22.29 12.81
CA ALA A 200 21.43 20.99 13.47
C ALA A 200 22.61 20.88 14.45
N ALA A 201 23.80 21.38 14.07
CA ALA A 201 24.97 21.40 14.93
C ALA A 201 24.79 22.30 16.17
N GLY A 202 24.07 23.41 16.03
CA GLY A 202 23.69 24.29 17.14
C GLY A 202 22.76 23.64 18.16
N LEU A 203 22.06 22.57 17.79
CA LEU A 203 21.07 21.86 18.62
C LEU A 203 21.59 20.52 19.16
N ARG A 204 22.92 20.33 19.22
CA ARG A 204 23.57 19.07 19.64
C ARG A 204 23.18 18.53 21.02
N THR A 205 22.62 19.36 21.90
CA THR A 205 22.13 18.96 23.23
C THR A 205 20.69 18.46 23.22
N SER A 206 19.95 18.71 22.13
CA SER A 206 18.57 18.23 21.95
C SER A 206 18.54 16.75 21.57
N VAL A 207 17.38 16.11 21.79
CA VAL A 207 17.13 14.76 21.29
C VAL A 207 16.61 14.82 19.86
N PHE A 208 17.25 14.11 18.94
CA PHE A 208 16.86 14.01 17.54
C PHE A 208 16.01 12.78 17.31
N VAL A 209 14.75 13.00 16.95
CA VAL A 209 13.81 11.93 16.58
C VAL A 209 13.74 11.83 15.06
N ILE A 210 13.89 10.63 14.51
CA ILE A 210 13.73 10.35 13.08
C ILE A 210 12.50 9.47 12.88
N ALA A 211 11.56 9.90 12.05
CA ALA A 211 10.29 9.20 11.80
C ALA A 211 10.12 8.83 10.33
N ASP A 212 9.73 7.57 10.09
CA ASP A 212 9.39 7.06 8.77
C ASP A 212 8.51 5.80 8.88
N GLU A 213 7.86 5.42 7.78
CA GLU A 213 7.20 4.12 7.66
C GLU A 213 8.21 2.96 7.68
N GLY A 214 9.46 3.20 7.28
CA GLY A 214 10.48 2.16 7.24
C GLY A 214 10.76 1.50 8.60
N PRO A 215 11.78 0.62 8.68
CA PRO A 215 12.76 0.36 7.64
C PRO A 215 12.23 -0.58 6.54
N GLY A 216 12.60 -0.30 5.28
CA GLY A 216 12.50 -1.30 4.20
C GLY A 216 13.70 -2.27 4.23
N LEU A 217 13.79 -3.16 3.24
CA LEU A 217 14.83 -4.21 3.13
C LEU A 217 16.28 -3.73 3.37
N SER A 218 16.59 -2.48 3.02
CA SER A 218 17.96 -1.95 3.18
C SER A 218 18.24 -1.24 4.50
N GLY A 219 17.23 -0.77 5.22
CA GLY A 219 17.41 0.15 6.37
C GLY A 219 18.09 1.49 6.04
N SER A 220 18.40 1.77 4.76
CA SER A 220 19.35 2.84 4.40
C SER A 220 18.82 4.26 4.61
N SER A 221 17.50 4.47 4.61
CA SER A 221 16.89 5.78 4.84
C SER A 221 17.21 6.30 6.25
N PHE A 222 16.83 5.54 7.29
CA PHE A 222 17.14 5.86 8.68
C PHE A 222 18.65 5.98 8.91
N SER A 223 19.42 4.98 8.47
CA SER A 223 20.85 4.96 8.74
C SER A 223 21.57 6.16 8.13
N SER A 224 21.13 6.65 6.96
CA SER A 224 21.75 7.79 6.29
C SER A 224 21.55 9.12 7.03
N VAL A 225 20.39 9.32 7.65
CA VAL A 225 20.12 10.53 8.43
C VAL A 225 20.83 10.45 9.78
N ALA A 226 20.75 9.30 10.46
CA ALA A 226 21.49 9.08 11.70
C ALA A 226 23.00 9.28 11.50
N GLU A 227 23.58 8.73 10.43
CA GLU A 227 24.98 8.95 10.07
C GLU A 227 25.33 10.42 9.88
N LYS A 228 24.46 11.17 9.18
CA LYS A 228 24.67 12.59 8.96
C LYS A 228 24.64 13.37 10.27
N LEU A 229 23.72 13.05 11.18
CA LEU A 229 23.64 13.68 12.50
C LEU A 229 24.87 13.35 13.37
N SER A 230 25.31 12.09 13.44
CA SER A 230 26.54 11.77 14.20
C SER A 230 27.75 12.53 13.67
N ARG A 231 27.85 12.73 12.34
CA ARG A 231 28.93 13.52 11.73
C ARG A 231 28.87 15.00 12.04
N LEU A 232 27.69 15.53 12.35
CA LEU A 232 27.49 16.90 12.83
C LEU A 232 27.76 17.03 14.35
N GLY A 233 28.15 15.94 15.02
CA GLY A 233 28.51 15.92 16.43
C GLY A 233 27.34 15.65 17.39
N ILE A 234 26.19 15.20 16.89
CA ILE A 234 25.09 14.74 17.74
C ILE A 234 25.46 13.36 18.31
N PRO A 235 25.44 13.16 19.65
CA PRO A 235 25.69 11.86 20.26
C PRO A 235 24.69 10.79 19.80
N ASP A 236 25.15 9.56 19.56
CA ASP A 236 24.28 8.49 19.04
C ASP A 236 23.13 8.14 20.01
N GLU A 237 23.33 8.31 21.33
CA GLU A 237 22.31 8.15 22.36
C GLU A 237 21.19 9.20 22.31
N ASN A 238 21.46 10.35 21.68
CA ASN A 238 20.50 11.42 21.44
C ASN A 238 19.80 11.28 20.09
N ILE A 239 20.14 10.26 19.28
CA ILE A 239 19.45 9.95 18.03
C ILE A 239 18.49 8.78 18.29
N VAL A 240 17.19 9.02 18.12
CA VAL A 240 16.11 8.08 18.39
C VAL A 240 15.31 7.83 17.11
N LEU A 241 15.00 6.57 16.83
CA LEU A 241 14.25 6.19 15.63
C LEU A 241 12.81 5.82 15.97
N PHE A 242 11.89 6.23 15.11
CA PHE A 242 10.46 5.89 15.15
C PHE A 242 10.11 5.18 13.84
N PRO A 243 10.39 3.87 13.73
CA PRO A 243 9.96 3.05 12.61
C PRO A 243 8.54 2.50 12.80
N SER A 244 7.95 1.93 11.76
CA SER A 244 6.64 1.25 11.88
C SER A 244 6.76 -0.16 12.49
N TRP A 245 7.97 -0.73 12.51
CA TRP A 245 8.28 -2.03 13.08
C TRP A 245 9.77 -2.09 13.48
N ASP A 246 10.13 -2.98 14.41
CA ASP A 246 11.50 -3.16 14.90
C ASP A 246 12.13 -4.48 14.44
N PRO A 247 12.82 -4.53 13.28
CA PRO A 247 13.69 -5.66 12.96
C PRO A 247 14.91 -5.73 13.87
N ASP A 248 15.49 -6.92 13.98
CA ASP A 248 16.85 -7.12 14.50
C ASP A 248 17.88 -6.24 13.74
N GLY A 249 17.70 -6.12 12.43
CA GLY A 249 18.54 -5.32 11.55
C GLY A 249 19.74 -6.09 10.98
N ALA A 250 20.07 -7.29 11.49
CA ALA A 250 21.15 -8.13 10.97
C ALA A 250 21.01 -8.48 9.46
N ASP A 251 19.78 -8.58 8.95
CA ASP A 251 19.50 -8.95 7.56
C ASP A 251 19.38 -7.76 6.59
N PHE A 252 19.61 -6.52 7.06
CA PHE A 252 19.53 -5.37 6.16
C PHE A 252 20.54 -5.47 5.02
N VAL A 253 20.13 -5.13 3.80
CA VAL A 253 21.04 -5.12 2.63
C VAL A 253 22.20 -4.12 2.81
N SER A 254 21.97 -2.97 3.46
CA SER A 254 23.00 -1.96 3.69
C SER A 254 23.89 -2.33 4.87
N LYS A 255 25.20 -2.45 4.63
CA LYS A 255 26.21 -2.67 5.69
C LYS A 255 26.16 -1.59 6.77
N GLU A 256 25.95 -0.34 6.37
CA GLU A 256 25.91 0.79 7.30
C GLU A 256 24.65 0.76 8.16
N ALA A 257 23.51 0.34 7.59
CA ALA A 257 22.29 0.17 8.37
C ALA A 257 22.46 -0.92 9.42
N ARG A 258 23.05 -2.07 9.08
CA ARG A 258 23.36 -3.14 10.05
C ARG A 258 24.21 -2.64 11.22
N ARG A 259 25.23 -1.82 10.93
CA ARG A 259 26.14 -1.29 11.94
C ARG A 259 25.46 -0.28 12.88
N ARG A 260 24.56 0.55 12.34
CA ARG A 260 23.96 1.67 13.08
C ARG A 260 22.64 1.33 13.76
N TRP A 261 21.88 0.37 13.24
CA TRP A 261 20.53 0.09 13.73
C TRP A 261 20.51 -0.12 15.25
N GLY A 262 21.41 -0.96 15.75
CA GLY A 262 21.55 -1.26 17.18
C GLY A 262 22.13 -0.14 18.05
N LEU A 263 22.65 0.95 17.47
CA LEU A 263 23.22 2.07 18.24
C LEU A 263 22.14 3.02 18.77
N HIS A 264 20.99 3.07 18.11
CA HIS A 264 19.96 4.06 18.37
C HIS A 264 18.78 3.44 19.12
N ALA A 265 18.23 4.15 20.10
CA ALA A 265 16.99 3.75 20.74
C ALA A 265 15.84 3.80 19.71
N ARG A 266 14.87 2.90 19.85
CA ARG A 266 13.74 2.76 18.93
C ARG A 266 12.44 2.70 19.70
N TYR A 267 11.46 3.49 19.27
CA TYR A 267 10.12 3.51 19.85
C TYR A 267 9.13 3.07 18.79
N VAL A 268 8.43 1.98 19.08
CA VAL A 268 7.48 1.32 18.18
C VAL A 268 6.27 0.91 18.99
N SER A 269 5.10 1.06 18.38
CA SER A 269 3.82 0.52 18.85
C SER A 269 3.11 -0.14 17.67
N TYR A 270 2.20 -1.06 17.94
CA TYR A 270 1.48 -1.80 16.91
C TYR A 270 -0.01 -1.49 16.93
N PHE A 271 -0.67 -1.70 15.80
CA PHE A 271 -2.11 -1.48 15.65
C PHE A 271 -2.89 -2.29 16.70
N GLU A 272 -2.51 -3.54 16.88
CA GLU A 272 -3.14 -4.50 17.78
C GLU A 272 -3.05 -4.08 19.25
N ASP A 273 -2.05 -3.28 19.62
CA ASP A 273 -1.86 -2.78 20.99
C ASP A 273 -2.64 -1.50 21.26
N VAL A 274 -3.04 -0.77 20.20
CA VAL A 274 -3.69 0.55 20.30
C VAL A 274 -5.18 0.46 19.96
N TRP A 275 -5.51 -0.12 18.81
CA TRP A 275 -6.86 -0.10 18.25
C TRP A 275 -7.78 -1.20 18.79
N LEU A 276 -7.26 -2.41 19.03
CA LEU A 276 -8.09 -3.51 19.54
C LEU A 276 -8.48 -3.31 21.01
N PRO A 277 -7.55 -2.98 21.94
CA PRO A 277 -7.89 -2.84 23.36
C PRO A 277 -8.74 -1.60 23.64
N SER A 278 -8.62 -0.54 22.82
CA SER A 278 -9.50 0.64 22.95
C SER A 278 -10.96 0.35 22.61
N GLY A 279 -11.25 -0.77 21.94
CA GLY A 279 -12.58 -1.16 21.45
C GLY A 279 -13.14 -0.21 20.39
N ARG A 280 -12.39 0.81 19.96
CA ARG A 280 -12.88 1.88 19.07
C ARG A 280 -13.23 1.33 17.69
N LEU A 281 -12.35 0.50 17.10
CA LEU A 281 -12.61 -0.11 15.79
C LEU A 281 -13.93 -0.91 15.81
N GLN A 282 -14.13 -1.73 16.86
CA GLN A 282 -15.31 -2.54 17.01
C GLN A 282 -16.58 -1.68 17.17
N ARG A 283 -16.54 -0.66 18.04
CA ARG A 283 -17.67 0.27 18.26
C ARG A 283 -18.03 1.02 16.98
N GLU A 284 -17.06 1.59 16.28
CA GLU A 284 -17.30 2.39 15.07
C GLU A 284 -17.71 1.52 13.86
N ALA A 285 -17.29 0.25 13.83
CA ALA A 285 -17.81 -0.73 12.89
C ALA A 285 -19.26 -1.15 13.17
N GLY A 286 -19.80 -0.84 14.37
CA GLY A 286 -21.14 -1.24 14.81
C GLY A 286 -21.24 -2.73 15.11
N LEU A 287 -20.21 -3.30 15.74
CA LEU A 287 -20.11 -4.74 16.00
C LEU A 287 -20.08 -5.03 17.50
N ASP A 288 -20.85 -6.04 17.94
CA ASP A 288 -20.93 -6.40 19.36
C ASP A 288 -19.98 -7.54 19.74
N ALA A 289 -19.61 -8.38 18.78
CA ALA A 289 -18.74 -9.52 19.03
C ALA A 289 -17.24 -9.15 18.90
N PRO A 290 -16.35 -9.76 19.72
CA PRO A 290 -14.92 -9.51 19.66
C PRO A 290 -14.33 -9.72 18.26
N LEU A 291 -13.27 -8.97 17.96
CA LEU A 291 -12.52 -9.10 16.71
C LEU A 291 -11.47 -10.20 16.83
N GLN A 292 -11.56 -11.20 15.95
CA GLN A 292 -10.57 -12.25 15.77
C GLN A 292 -9.71 -11.92 14.56
N ASP A 293 -8.39 -11.85 14.74
CA ASP A 293 -7.47 -11.66 13.63
C ASP A 293 -7.45 -12.89 12.70
N ILE A 294 -7.66 -12.63 11.42
CA ILE A 294 -7.59 -13.61 10.31
C ILE A 294 -6.68 -13.12 9.17
N SER A 295 -5.85 -12.11 9.44
CA SER A 295 -4.85 -11.52 8.54
C SER A 295 -3.75 -12.52 8.17
N ALA A 296 -2.80 -12.11 7.31
CA ALA A 296 -1.55 -12.85 7.10
C ALA A 296 -1.74 -14.33 6.65
N GLY A 297 -2.86 -14.63 5.97
CA GLY A 297 -3.21 -15.99 5.55
C GLY A 297 -3.90 -16.84 6.62
N MET A 298 -4.16 -16.32 7.82
CA MET A 298 -4.84 -17.06 8.91
C MET A 298 -6.29 -17.40 8.58
N TRP A 299 -6.93 -16.68 7.66
CA TRP A 299 -8.26 -17.01 7.13
C TRP A 299 -8.35 -18.43 6.55
N ARG A 300 -7.23 -19.03 6.09
CA ARG A 300 -7.21 -20.39 5.52
C ARG A 300 -7.68 -21.45 6.51
N ARG A 301 -7.46 -21.26 7.82
CA ARG A 301 -7.90 -22.19 8.88
C ARG A 301 -9.41 -22.36 8.95
N LEU A 302 -10.16 -21.41 8.38
CA LEU A 302 -11.63 -21.44 8.36
C LEU A 302 -12.18 -22.41 7.31
N PHE A 303 -11.36 -22.82 6.34
CA PHE A 303 -11.82 -23.58 5.18
C PHE A 303 -10.99 -24.83 4.88
N TRP A 304 -9.72 -24.88 5.31
CA TRP A 304 -8.81 -25.98 5.00
C TRP A 304 -8.10 -26.52 6.23
N SER A 305 -7.60 -27.75 6.09
CA SER A 305 -6.53 -28.26 6.94
C SER A 305 -5.21 -27.59 6.52
N GLU A 306 -4.22 -27.51 7.43
CA GLU A 306 -2.93 -26.85 7.14
C GLU A 306 -2.19 -27.47 5.95
N HIS A 307 -2.34 -28.78 5.73
CA HIS A 307 -1.74 -29.49 4.62
C HIS A 307 -2.28 -29.00 3.26
N ASP A 308 -3.51 -28.53 3.22
CA ASP A 308 -4.22 -28.11 2.00
C ASP A 308 -4.24 -26.59 1.80
N TYR A 309 -3.48 -25.85 2.62
CA TYR A 309 -3.46 -24.39 2.54
C TYR A 309 -2.98 -23.91 1.15
N PRO A 310 -3.74 -23.04 0.47
CA PRO A 310 -3.20 -22.32 -0.69
C PRO A 310 -2.03 -21.45 -0.22
N ALA A 311 -1.00 -21.31 -1.07
CA ALA A 311 0.16 -20.46 -0.74
C ALA A 311 -0.28 -19.00 -0.54
N ALA A 312 0.14 -18.40 0.56
CA ALA A 312 -0.16 -17.00 0.89
C ALA A 312 1.11 -16.31 1.38
N HIS A 313 1.40 -15.12 0.85
CA HIS A 313 2.54 -14.34 1.34
C HIS A 313 2.07 -13.47 2.52
N PRO A 314 2.45 -13.76 3.77
CA PRO A 314 1.82 -13.13 4.94
C PRO A 314 1.92 -11.59 4.93
N ARG A 315 3.04 -11.05 4.44
CA ARG A 315 3.29 -9.59 4.35
C ARG A 315 2.53 -8.88 3.21
N HIS A 316 2.02 -9.63 2.24
CA HIS A 316 1.25 -9.07 1.12
C HIS A 316 -0.26 -9.25 1.31
N GLU A 317 -0.67 -9.87 2.42
CA GLU A 317 -2.07 -10.00 2.78
C GLU A 317 -2.57 -8.75 3.48
N ARG A 318 -3.76 -8.27 3.08
CA ARG A 318 -4.45 -7.19 3.80
C ARG A 318 -4.82 -7.64 5.20
N ARG A 319 -4.77 -6.70 6.14
CA ARG A 319 -5.31 -6.82 7.50
C ARG A 319 -6.81 -7.13 7.46
N LYS A 320 -7.23 -8.17 8.18
CA LYS A 320 -8.60 -8.70 8.21
C LYS A 320 -8.98 -9.15 9.62
N TYR A 321 -10.18 -8.79 10.05
CA TYR A 321 -10.77 -9.27 11.29
C TYR A 321 -12.11 -9.94 11.03
N LEU A 322 -12.39 -10.98 11.80
CA LEU A 322 -13.67 -11.64 11.86
C LEU A 322 -14.38 -11.26 13.15
N SER A 323 -15.67 -10.94 13.08
CA SER A 323 -16.52 -10.73 14.25
C SER A 323 -17.69 -11.71 14.20
N GLY A 324 -17.92 -12.42 15.30
CA GLY A 324 -18.97 -13.45 15.41
C GLY A 324 -18.56 -14.83 14.91
N ASP A 325 -19.51 -15.78 14.94
CA ASP A 325 -19.30 -17.17 14.52
C ASP A 325 -19.85 -17.39 13.10
N PRO A 326 -18.99 -17.63 12.08
CA PRO A 326 -19.43 -17.88 10.72
C PRO A 326 -20.44 -19.03 10.58
N SER A 327 -20.33 -20.05 11.43
CA SER A 327 -21.16 -21.26 11.35
C SER A 327 -22.60 -21.05 11.82
N ARG A 328 -22.83 -20.05 12.68
CA ARG A 328 -24.15 -19.70 13.23
C ARG A 328 -24.87 -18.62 12.43
N GLY A 329 -24.21 -18.08 11.40
CA GLY A 329 -24.68 -16.93 10.65
C GLY A 329 -24.49 -15.61 11.41
N GLY A 330 -24.55 -14.50 10.67
CA GLY A 330 -24.40 -13.16 11.27
C GLY A 330 -22.96 -12.75 11.58
N ALA A 331 -21.96 -13.48 11.08
CA ALA A 331 -20.57 -13.05 11.17
C ALA A 331 -20.26 -11.94 10.17
N TYR A 332 -19.38 -11.02 10.59
CA TYR A 332 -18.90 -9.90 9.79
C TYR A 332 -17.39 -10.00 9.56
N MET A 333 -16.96 -9.54 8.39
CA MET A 333 -15.54 -9.38 8.08
C MET A 333 -15.22 -7.90 7.96
N LEU A 334 -14.17 -7.47 8.63
CA LEU A 334 -13.53 -6.17 8.40
C LEU A 334 -12.30 -6.44 7.56
N LYS A 335 -12.18 -5.78 6.41
CA LYS A 335 -10.98 -5.84 5.57
C LYS A 335 -10.43 -4.43 5.40
N PHE A 336 -9.15 -4.25 5.74
CA PHE A 336 -8.48 -2.98 5.50
C PHE A 336 -8.42 -2.67 4.00
N ALA A 337 -8.87 -1.48 3.64
CA ALA A 337 -8.96 -0.95 2.30
C ALA A 337 -8.14 0.34 2.13
N GLY A 338 -7.62 0.94 3.19
CA GLY A 338 -6.85 2.18 3.10
C GLY A 338 -7.53 3.33 3.82
N LEU A 339 -6.75 4.31 4.28
CA LEU A 339 -7.26 5.46 5.03
C LEU A 339 -7.78 6.57 4.10
N GLY A 340 -8.75 7.35 4.60
CA GLY A 340 -9.33 8.49 3.88
C GLY A 340 -9.82 8.14 2.47
N ARG A 341 -9.59 9.05 1.51
CA ARG A 341 -9.94 8.89 0.09
C ARG A 341 -9.45 7.58 -0.56
N TYR A 342 -8.36 6.99 -0.08
CA TYR A 342 -7.84 5.74 -0.64
C TYR A 342 -8.77 4.56 -0.36
N GLY A 343 -9.29 4.47 0.86
CA GLY A 343 -10.30 3.47 1.21
C GLY A 343 -11.67 3.82 0.63
N ALA A 344 -12.04 5.11 0.59
CA ALA A 344 -13.31 5.55 0.02
C ALA A 344 -13.46 5.12 -1.45
N SER A 345 -12.42 5.30 -2.27
CA SER A 345 -12.44 4.85 -3.68
C SER A 345 -12.61 3.32 -3.82
N LYS A 346 -12.01 2.54 -2.91
CA LYS A 346 -12.20 1.07 -2.89
C LYS A 346 -13.57 0.67 -2.38
N MET A 347 -14.15 1.44 -1.45
CA MET A 347 -15.51 1.27 -0.98
C MET A 347 -16.51 1.50 -2.12
N GLU A 348 -16.34 2.56 -2.91
CA GLU A 348 -17.17 2.82 -4.11
C GLU A 348 -17.12 1.65 -5.10
N ARG A 349 -15.91 1.15 -5.41
CA ARG A 349 -15.74 -0.04 -6.26
C ARG A 349 -16.44 -1.27 -5.65
N SER A 350 -16.29 -1.48 -4.34
CA SER A 350 -16.92 -2.60 -3.63
C SER A 350 -18.45 -2.51 -3.64
N ALA A 351 -19.01 -1.30 -3.50
CA ALA A 351 -20.44 -1.06 -3.58
C ALA A 351 -20.97 -1.45 -4.96
N MET A 352 -20.37 -0.95 -6.04
CA MET A 352 -20.76 -1.27 -7.42
C MET A 352 -20.71 -2.79 -7.72
N LEU A 353 -19.67 -3.48 -7.25
CA LEU A 353 -19.54 -4.93 -7.40
C LEU A 353 -20.62 -5.69 -6.63
N SER A 354 -20.94 -5.24 -5.42
CA SER A 354 -21.96 -5.87 -4.58
C SER A 354 -23.39 -5.64 -5.09
N GLU A 355 -23.69 -4.45 -5.62
CA GLU A 355 -24.96 -4.12 -6.27
C GLU A 355 -25.20 -4.98 -7.51
N ALA A 356 -24.12 -5.30 -8.25
CA ALA A 356 -24.14 -6.26 -9.35
C ALA A 356 -24.22 -7.73 -8.88
N GLY A 357 -24.28 -7.99 -7.59
CA GLY A 357 -24.36 -9.32 -6.99
C GLY A 357 -23.10 -10.16 -7.18
N LEU A 358 -21.95 -9.55 -7.46
CA LEU A 358 -20.67 -10.24 -7.70
C LEU A 358 -19.89 -10.50 -6.41
N THR A 359 -20.07 -9.66 -5.39
CA THR A 359 -19.40 -9.73 -4.09
C THR A 359 -20.43 -9.63 -2.95
N GLU A 360 -19.99 -9.82 -1.70
CA GLU A 360 -20.86 -9.54 -0.56
C GLU A 360 -21.18 -8.04 -0.44
N PRO A 361 -22.38 -7.67 0.04
CA PRO A 361 -22.75 -6.28 0.31
C PRO A 361 -21.80 -5.59 1.29
N VAL A 362 -21.51 -4.33 1.00
CA VAL A 362 -20.85 -3.42 1.92
C VAL A 362 -21.88 -2.97 2.96
N GLU A 363 -21.63 -3.28 4.22
CA GLU A 363 -22.47 -2.85 5.35
C GLU A 363 -22.01 -1.49 5.88
N ARG A 364 -20.69 -1.25 5.87
CA ARG A 364 -20.07 -0.01 6.36
C ARG A 364 -18.67 0.19 5.79
N PHE A 365 -18.21 1.43 5.78
CA PHE A 365 -16.80 1.78 5.70
C PHE A 365 -16.43 2.68 6.89
N THR A 366 -15.40 2.31 7.64
CA THR A 366 -14.94 3.06 8.82
C THR A 366 -13.48 2.79 9.12
N ASN A 367 -12.71 3.82 9.48
CA ASN A 367 -11.28 3.77 9.82
C ASN A 367 -10.43 3.04 8.79
N GLY A 368 -10.80 3.18 7.51
CA GLY A 368 -10.16 2.48 6.41
C GLY A 368 -10.47 0.99 6.29
N PHE A 369 -11.46 0.48 7.03
CA PHE A 369 -11.98 -0.88 6.88
C PHE A 369 -13.32 -0.88 6.15
N ILE A 370 -13.44 -1.77 5.16
CA ILE A 370 -14.74 -2.14 4.60
C ILE A 370 -15.29 -3.28 5.45
N VAL A 371 -16.50 -3.11 5.95
CA VAL A 371 -17.25 -4.11 6.72
C VAL A 371 -18.24 -4.78 5.78
N THR A 372 -18.15 -6.10 5.66
CA THR A 372 -19.10 -6.91 4.91
C THR A 372 -19.64 -8.02 5.81
N ARG A 373 -20.73 -8.66 5.39
CA ARG A 373 -21.04 -9.99 5.90
C ARG A 373 -19.89 -10.94 5.53
N PHE A 374 -19.60 -11.88 6.42
CA PHE A 374 -18.67 -12.95 6.09
C PHE A 374 -19.32 -13.87 5.05
N ALA A 375 -18.63 -14.06 3.91
CA ALA A 375 -19.07 -14.95 2.84
C ALA A 375 -18.97 -16.41 3.29
N TYR A 376 -19.95 -16.88 4.07
CA TYR A 376 -19.99 -18.25 4.52
C TYR A 376 -20.38 -19.18 3.37
N GLY A 377 -19.45 -20.03 2.97
CA GLY A 377 -19.61 -20.94 1.85
C GLY A 377 -18.36 -21.79 1.65
N ARG A 378 -18.30 -22.48 0.52
CA ARG A 378 -17.17 -23.33 0.17
C ARG A 378 -16.30 -22.62 -0.88
N PRO A 379 -15.02 -22.36 -0.61
CA PRO A 379 -14.09 -21.91 -1.65
C PRO A 379 -14.03 -22.92 -2.79
N VAL A 380 -13.96 -22.43 -4.02
CA VAL A 380 -13.82 -23.30 -5.19
C VAL A 380 -12.43 -23.92 -5.21
N ALA A 381 -12.37 -25.24 -5.42
CA ALA A 381 -11.12 -25.97 -5.50
C ALA A 381 -10.48 -25.85 -6.89
N GLU A 382 -9.20 -26.21 -6.99
CA GLU A 382 -8.53 -26.30 -8.28
C GLU A 382 -9.21 -27.36 -9.18
N ARG A 383 -9.36 -27.08 -10.47
CA ARG A 383 -10.06 -27.92 -11.47
C ARG A 383 -11.55 -28.15 -11.21
N GLU A 384 -12.12 -27.53 -10.19
CA GLU A 384 -13.56 -27.55 -9.98
C GLU A 384 -14.22 -26.53 -10.91
N MET A 385 -14.47 -26.97 -12.16
CA MET A 385 -15.07 -26.14 -13.18
C MET A 385 -16.46 -26.65 -13.57
N ASN A 386 -17.41 -25.73 -13.65
CA ASN A 386 -18.73 -25.98 -14.21
C ASN A 386 -19.22 -24.75 -14.99
N GLN A 387 -20.24 -24.94 -15.83
CA GLN A 387 -20.76 -23.88 -16.69
C GLN A 387 -21.26 -22.66 -15.90
N LEU A 388 -21.82 -22.87 -14.70
CA LEU A 388 -22.30 -21.76 -13.86
C LEU A 388 -21.14 -20.88 -13.37
N LEU A 389 -20.01 -21.49 -13.01
CA LEU A 389 -18.82 -20.74 -12.62
C LEU A 389 -18.20 -20.01 -13.82
N LEU A 390 -18.10 -20.67 -14.98
CA LEU A 390 -17.60 -20.04 -16.21
C LEU A 390 -18.45 -18.83 -16.62
N ASP A 391 -19.77 -18.97 -16.55
CA ASP A 391 -20.72 -17.88 -16.80
C ASP A 391 -20.55 -16.72 -15.82
N GLU A 392 -20.37 -17.03 -14.53
CA GLU A 392 -20.19 -16.01 -13.50
C GLU A 392 -18.85 -15.27 -13.65
N MET A 393 -17.77 -15.98 -13.95
CA MET A 393 -16.48 -15.36 -14.25
C MET A 393 -16.57 -14.46 -15.49
N ALA A 394 -17.27 -14.90 -16.54
CA ALA A 394 -17.45 -14.11 -17.76
C ALA A 394 -18.27 -12.84 -17.48
N ARG A 395 -19.34 -12.97 -16.68
CA ARG A 395 -20.14 -11.86 -16.20
C ARG A 395 -19.31 -10.87 -15.38
N TYR A 396 -18.48 -11.38 -14.47
CA TYR A 396 -17.57 -10.59 -13.65
C TYR A 396 -16.57 -9.79 -14.50
N SER A 397 -15.83 -10.46 -15.39
CA SER A 397 -14.83 -9.79 -16.25
C SER A 397 -15.47 -8.77 -17.21
N SER A 398 -16.67 -9.07 -17.74
CA SER A 398 -17.45 -8.10 -18.53
C SER A 398 -17.85 -6.88 -17.71
N PHE A 399 -18.28 -7.10 -16.45
CA PHE A 399 -18.60 -6.01 -15.53
C PHE A 399 -17.39 -5.10 -15.29
N LEU A 400 -16.21 -5.67 -15.04
CA LEU A 400 -14.98 -4.88 -14.86
C LEU A 400 -14.65 -4.06 -16.10
N LYS A 401 -14.71 -4.68 -17.28
CA LYS A 401 -14.43 -4.02 -18.57
C LYS A 401 -15.31 -2.81 -18.81
N ARG A 402 -16.59 -2.89 -18.44
CA ARG A 402 -17.56 -1.82 -18.67
C ARG A 402 -17.46 -0.69 -17.65
N ASN A 403 -17.24 -1.04 -16.38
CA ASN A 403 -17.42 -0.09 -15.28
C ASN A 403 -16.10 0.50 -14.76
N PHE A 404 -14.96 -0.14 -15.00
CA PHE A 404 -13.67 0.30 -14.46
C PHE A 404 -12.61 0.48 -15.55
N ARG A 405 -12.97 1.23 -16.59
CA ARG A 405 -12.06 1.66 -17.66
C ARG A 405 -10.92 2.49 -17.07
N SER A 406 -9.69 2.31 -17.53
CA SER A 406 -8.54 3.07 -17.08
C SER A 406 -7.99 3.92 -18.20
N SER A 407 -7.80 5.21 -17.94
CA SER A 407 -7.09 6.12 -18.85
C SER A 407 -5.57 5.90 -18.83
N ARG A 408 -5.08 5.11 -17.88
CA ARG A 408 -3.66 4.78 -17.73
C ARG A 408 -3.42 3.36 -18.17
N LYS A 409 -2.56 3.22 -19.17
CA LYS A 409 -2.01 1.97 -19.64
C LYS A 409 -0.49 2.05 -19.57
N MET A 410 0.14 0.91 -19.31
CA MET A 410 1.58 0.79 -19.39
C MET A 410 2.06 0.88 -20.84
N SER A 411 3.29 1.35 -21.08
CA SER A 411 3.86 1.25 -22.43
C SER A 411 4.18 -0.20 -22.78
N PHE A 412 4.17 -0.53 -24.07
CA PHE A 412 4.56 -1.88 -24.51
C PHE A 412 5.99 -2.24 -24.09
N GLU A 413 6.92 -1.27 -24.11
CA GLU A 413 8.30 -1.45 -23.66
C GLU A 413 8.40 -1.84 -22.18
N GLU A 414 7.68 -1.15 -21.29
CA GLU A 414 7.65 -1.49 -19.85
C GLU A 414 7.04 -2.89 -19.63
N PHE A 415 6.01 -3.24 -20.40
CA PHE A 415 5.34 -4.52 -20.36
C PHE A 415 6.26 -5.66 -20.81
N LEU A 416 6.89 -5.54 -21.98
CA LEU A 416 7.84 -6.52 -22.51
C LEU A 416 9.08 -6.64 -21.62
N GLY A 417 9.61 -5.51 -21.13
CA GLY A 417 10.74 -5.49 -20.19
C GLY A 417 10.47 -6.28 -18.91
N MET A 418 9.23 -6.24 -18.38
CA MET A 418 8.82 -7.07 -17.24
C MET A 418 8.82 -8.56 -17.59
N ILE A 419 8.24 -8.93 -18.74
CA ILE A 419 8.16 -10.31 -19.21
C ILE A 419 9.55 -10.90 -19.38
N SER A 420 10.39 -10.25 -20.19
CA SER A 420 11.74 -10.69 -20.50
C SER A 420 12.58 -10.80 -19.23
N ARG A 421 12.54 -9.81 -18.34
CA ARG A 421 13.28 -9.86 -17.07
C ARG A 421 12.88 -11.05 -16.20
N ASN A 422 11.58 -11.31 -16.03
CA ASN A 422 11.12 -12.40 -15.18
C ASN A 422 11.41 -13.77 -15.83
N ILE A 423 11.32 -13.90 -17.16
CA ILE A 423 11.72 -15.11 -17.87
C ILE A 423 13.22 -15.34 -17.74
N THR A 424 14.07 -14.35 -18.01
CA THR A 424 15.52 -14.49 -17.92
C THR A 424 15.95 -14.88 -16.51
N LEU A 425 15.41 -14.23 -15.48
CA LEU A 425 15.76 -14.54 -14.08
C LEU A 425 15.22 -15.89 -13.62
N GLY A 426 14.04 -16.29 -14.07
CA GLY A 426 13.38 -17.52 -13.62
C GLY A 426 13.72 -18.78 -14.42
N LEU A 427 14.02 -18.65 -15.72
CA LEU A 427 14.24 -19.75 -16.65
C LEU A 427 15.62 -19.75 -17.33
N GLY A 428 16.37 -18.63 -17.26
CA GLY A 428 17.66 -18.44 -17.91
C GLY A 428 17.59 -17.64 -19.22
N THR A 429 18.76 -17.20 -19.70
CA THR A 429 18.90 -16.29 -20.85
C THR A 429 18.31 -16.86 -22.14
N ASP A 430 18.53 -18.15 -22.45
CA ASP A 430 18.02 -18.79 -23.67
C ASP A 430 16.48 -18.68 -23.80
N TRP A 431 15.77 -18.73 -22.67
CA TRP A 431 14.32 -18.55 -22.65
C TRP A 431 13.92 -17.07 -22.73
N GLY A 432 14.74 -16.19 -22.15
CA GLY A 432 14.57 -14.74 -22.27
C GLY A 432 14.67 -14.27 -23.72
N ASP A 433 15.62 -14.80 -24.48
CA ASP A 433 15.80 -14.46 -25.90
C ASP A 433 14.59 -14.90 -26.74
N LYS A 434 13.99 -16.07 -26.43
CA LYS A 434 12.73 -16.52 -27.05
C LYS A 434 11.56 -15.56 -26.80
N ALA A 435 11.57 -14.83 -25.67
CA ALA A 435 10.51 -13.86 -25.37
C ALA A 435 10.55 -12.64 -26.32
N GLY A 436 11.66 -12.38 -27.01
CA GLY A 436 11.76 -11.33 -28.04
C GLY A 436 10.75 -11.50 -29.18
N ALA A 437 10.28 -12.72 -29.44
CA ALA A 437 9.22 -12.96 -30.42
C ALA A 437 7.88 -12.27 -30.07
N LEU A 438 7.68 -11.82 -28.82
CA LEU A 438 6.50 -11.05 -28.42
C LEU A 438 6.46 -9.65 -29.04
N GLU A 439 7.58 -9.11 -29.54
CA GLU A 439 7.61 -7.81 -30.23
C GLU A 439 6.62 -7.76 -31.40
N ARG A 440 6.41 -8.89 -32.09
CA ARG A 440 5.42 -9.00 -33.18
C ARG A 440 3.97 -8.74 -32.75
N LEU A 441 3.69 -8.78 -31.44
CA LEU A 441 2.37 -8.60 -30.85
C LEU A 441 2.15 -7.17 -30.31
N GLU A 442 3.05 -6.22 -30.60
CA GLU A 442 2.88 -4.81 -30.19
C GLU A 442 1.54 -4.22 -30.68
N GLY A 443 1.16 -4.46 -31.93
CA GLY A 443 -0.14 -3.98 -32.45
C GLY A 443 -1.35 -4.56 -31.70
N VAL A 444 -1.26 -5.82 -31.24
CA VAL A 444 -2.28 -6.46 -30.42
C VAL A 444 -2.33 -5.83 -29.03
N PHE A 445 -1.17 -5.54 -28.45
CA PHE A 445 -1.11 -4.80 -27.19
C PHE A 445 -1.74 -3.42 -27.37
N GLU A 446 -1.27 -2.60 -28.32
CA GLU A 446 -1.67 -1.20 -28.46
C GLU A 446 -3.15 -1.00 -28.80
N SER A 447 -3.76 -1.92 -29.55
CA SER A 447 -5.19 -1.88 -29.87
C SER A 447 -6.11 -2.17 -28.67
N SER A 448 -5.57 -2.67 -27.56
CA SER A 448 -6.35 -2.95 -26.36
C SER A 448 -6.53 -1.74 -25.45
N GLU A 449 -7.69 -1.69 -24.79
CA GLU A 449 -8.00 -0.65 -23.82
C GLU A 449 -7.81 -1.18 -22.39
N ALA A 450 -7.11 -0.39 -21.57
CA ALA A 450 -6.83 -0.71 -20.18
C ALA A 450 -8.05 -0.58 -19.27
N VAL A 451 -8.10 -1.45 -18.26
CA VAL A 451 -9.09 -1.49 -17.20
C VAL A 451 -8.40 -1.64 -15.86
N HIS A 452 -9.10 -1.31 -14.78
CA HIS A 452 -8.69 -1.68 -13.42
C HIS A 452 -8.98 -3.16 -13.22
N THR A 453 -8.01 -3.99 -13.60
CA THR A 453 -8.02 -5.46 -13.46
C THR A 453 -8.29 -5.90 -12.02
N ASP A 454 -8.85 -7.10 -11.88
CA ASP A 454 -8.93 -7.80 -10.59
C ASP A 454 -7.52 -8.18 -10.15
N GLY A 455 -6.72 -8.86 -10.98
CA GLY A 455 -5.35 -9.22 -10.64
C GLY A 455 -5.19 -10.42 -9.67
N ARG A 456 -6.27 -11.01 -9.16
CA ARG A 456 -6.31 -12.21 -8.31
C ARG A 456 -7.54 -13.10 -8.59
N MET A 457 -7.58 -13.72 -9.76
CA MET A 457 -8.64 -14.66 -10.19
C MET A 457 -8.39 -16.11 -9.72
N PHE A 458 -7.81 -16.33 -8.54
CA PHE A 458 -7.53 -17.68 -8.02
C PHE A 458 -8.83 -18.44 -7.67
N PRO A 459 -8.85 -19.79 -7.77
CA PRO A 459 -10.03 -20.58 -7.42
C PRO A 459 -10.58 -20.29 -6.01
N PHE A 460 -9.70 -20.22 -5.02
CA PHE A 460 -10.10 -19.99 -3.63
C PHE A 460 -10.64 -18.57 -3.35
N GLU A 461 -10.53 -17.64 -4.31
CA GLU A 461 -11.17 -16.32 -4.23
C GLU A 461 -12.63 -16.34 -4.72
N TRP A 462 -13.12 -17.48 -5.20
CA TRP A 462 -14.52 -17.69 -5.54
C TRP A 462 -15.17 -18.57 -4.47
N ILE A 463 -16.15 -18.03 -3.76
CA ILE A 463 -16.86 -18.74 -2.70
C ILE A 463 -18.25 -19.15 -3.20
N LEU A 464 -18.53 -20.45 -3.24
CA LEU A 464 -19.88 -20.95 -3.49
C LEU A 464 -20.73 -20.79 -2.23
N THR A 465 -21.66 -19.83 -2.28
CA THR A 465 -22.62 -19.55 -1.20
C THR A 465 -24.00 -20.11 -1.57
N LYS A 466 -24.94 -20.05 -0.62
CA LYS A 466 -26.37 -20.35 -0.90
C LYS A 466 -27.00 -19.43 -1.96
N LYS A 467 -26.38 -18.29 -2.27
CA LYS A 467 -26.84 -17.29 -3.26
C LYS A 467 -26.07 -17.37 -4.58
N GLY A 468 -25.26 -18.41 -4.79
CA GLY A 468 -24.33 -18.54 -5.92
C GLY A 468 -22.90 -18.15 -5.57
N TYR A 469 -22.06 -18.00 -6.59
CA TYR A 469 -20.66 -17.64 -6.39
C TYR A 469 -20.49 -16.17 -5.98
N ARG A 470 -19.50 -15.93 -5.13
CA ARG A 470 -19.10 -14.59 -4.68
C ARG A 470 -17.59 -14.45 -4.84
N LYS A 471 -17.15 -13.39 -5.51
CA LYS A 471 -15.74 -13.05 -5.63
C LYS A 471 -15.27 -12.36 -4.34
N THR A 472 -14.11 -12.76 -3.84
CA THR A 472 -13.38 -12.09 -2.77
C THR A 472 -12.08 -11.47 -3.33
N ASP A 473 -11.45 -10.61 -2.52
CA ASP A 473 -10.15 -10.00 -2.81
C ASP A 473 -9.99 -9.38 -4.21
N CYS A 474 -10.81 -8.38 -4.55
CA CYS A 474 -10.95 -7.87 -5.94
C CYS A 474 -10.89 -6.35 -6.11
N LEU A 475 -10.45 -5.61 -5.09
CA LEU A 475 -10.64 -4.16 -5.03
C LEU A 475 -9.48 -3.35 -5.61
N ASP A 476 -8.23 -3.77 -5.42
CA ASP A 476 -7.10 -2.84 -5.52
C ASP A 476 -5.78 -3.42 -6.05
N HIS A 477 -5.74 -4.65 -6.56
CA HIS A 477 -4.47 -5.22 -7.05
C HIS A 477 -3.93 -4.50 -8.29
N HIS A 478 -4.77 -3.78 -9.05
CA HIS A 478 -4.34 -2.87 -10.11
C HIS A 478 -3.62 -1.60 -9.60
N LEU A 479 -3.68 -1.32 -8.29
CA LEU A 479 -2.99 -0.22 -7.62
C LEU A 479 -1.71 -0.67 -6.90
N ASP A 480 -1.51 -1.99 -6.72
CA ASP A 480 -0.32 -2.50 -6.06
C ASP A 480 0.96 -2.10 -6.81
N GLN A 481 2.06 -1.94 -6.06
CA GLN A 481 3.38 -1.65 -6.63
C GLN A 481 3.94 -2.81 -7.48
N PHE A 482 3.34 -4.00 -7.33
CA PHE A 482 3.60 -5.18 -8.14
C PHE A 482 2.78 -5.13 -9.43
N PHE A 483 3.30 -5.73 -10.50
CA PHE A 483 2.50 -5.98 -11.71
C PHE A 483 1.24 -6.79 -11.38
N PRO A 484 0.12 -6.63 -12.10
CA PRO A 484 -0.01 -6.02 -13.45
C PRO A 484 -0.27 -4.51 -13.57
N SER A 485 -0.66 -3.79 -12.52
CA SER A 485 -1.32 -2.47 -12.65
C SER A 485 -2.56 -2.47 -13.58
N SER A 486 -3.13 -1.32 -13.92
CA SER A 486 -4.18 -1.23 -14.94
C SER A 486 -3.68 -1.76 -16.30
N GLN A 487 -4.37 -2.77 -16.83
CA GLN A 487 -4.04 -3.46 -18.09
C GLN A 487 -5.31 -3.83 -18.84
N ASP A 488 -5.17 -4.37 -20.03
CA ASP A 488 -6.25 -5.07 -20.70
C ASP A 488 -6.88 -6.16 -19.81
N ILE A 489 -8.21 -6.28 -19.86
CA ILE A 489 -8.98 -7.33 -19.19
C ILE A 489 -8.56 -8.75 -19.60
N ALA A 490 -7.93 -8.92 -20.76
CA ALA A 490 -7.32 -10.18 -21.18
C ALA A 490 -6.28 -10.69 -20.17
N TRP A 491 -5.69 -9.83 -19.33
CA TRP A 491 -4.88 -10.26 -18.18
C TRP A 491 -5.67 -11.15 -17.21
N ASP A 492 -6.87 -10.73 -16.79
CA ASP A 492 -7.71 -11.50 -15.85
C ASP A 492 -8.29 -12.76 -16.51
N LEU A 493 -8.60 -12.70 -17.80
CA LEU A 493 -9.08 -13.87 -18.57
C LEU A 493 -7.98 -14.94 -18.70
N ALA A 494 -6.76 -14.51 -19.03
CA ALA A 494 -5.60 -15.40 -19.09
C ALA A 494 -5.27 -15.99 -17.72
N MET A 495 -5.32 -15.15 -16.67
CA MET A 495 -5.15 -15.60 -15.29
C MET A 495 -6.15 -16.68 -14.91
N ALA A 496 -7.45 -16.44 -15.12
CA ALA A 496 -8.48 -17.43 -14.79
C ALA A 496 -8.25 -18.75 -15.55
N THR A 497 -7.89 -18.67 -16.84
CA THR A 497 -7.56 -19.87 -17.65
C THR A 497 -6.41 -20.67 -17.01
N VAL A 498 -5.34 -19.98 -16.61
CA VAL A 498 -4.15 -20.63 -16.01
C VAL A 498 -4.45 -21.20 -14.63
N GLU A 499 -5.07 -20.42 -13.75
CA GLU A 499 -5.24 -20.78 -12.34
C GLU A 499 -6.25 -21.90 -12.13
N PHE A 500 -7.32 -21.93 -12.93
CA PHE A 500 -8.29 -23.02 -12.93
C PHE A 500 -7.88 -24.23 -13.76
N GLU A 501 -6.76 -24.14 -14.49
CA GLU A 501 -6.28 -25.18 -15.41
C GLU A 501 -7.31 -25.57 -16.49
N MET A 502 -7.99 -24.57 -17.07
CA MET A 502 -9.04 -24.79 -18.06
C MET A 502 -8.53 -25.61 -19.26
N ASN A 503 -9.31 -26.62 -19.66
CA ASN A 503 -9.08 -27.33 -20.92
C ASN A 503 -9.53 -26.46 -22.12
N PRO A 504 -9.18 -26.84 -23.37
CA PRO A 504 -9.53 -26.04 -24.55
C PRO A 504 -11.03 -25.78 -24.73
N MET A 505 -11.91 -26.71 -24.33
CA MET A 505 -13.36 -26.52 -24.42
C MET A 505 -13.85 -25.51 -23.38
N GLU A 506 -13.36 -25.59 -22.15
CA GLU A 506 -13.69 -24.66 -21.07
C GLU A 506 -13.19 -23.25 -21.36
N GLN A 507 -11.95 -23.12 -21.86
CA GLN A 507 -11.38 -21.84 -22.28
C GLN A 507 -12.21 -21.22 -23.40
N ASN A 508 -12.52 -21.99 -24.45
CA ASN A 508 -13.34 -21.48 -25.57
C ASN A 508 -14.74 -21.07 -25.11
N TYR A 509 -15.37 -21.84 -24.22
CA TYR A 509 -16.67 -21.48 -23.64
C TYR A 509 -16.56 -20.17 -22.84
N PHE A 510 -15.62 -20.09 -21.89
CA PHE A 510 -15.40 -18.91 -21.06
C PHE A 510 -15.19 -17.64 -21.88
N ILE A 511 -14.27 -17.69 -22.85
CA ILE A 511 -13.94 -16.54 -23.70
C ILE A 511 -15.14 -16.15 -24.58
N SER A 512 -15.88 -17.12 -25.12
CA SER A 512 -17.09 -16.84 -25.91
C SER A 512 -18.18 -16.17 -25.08
N ARG A 513 -18.39 -16.63 -23.84
CA ARG A 513 -19.37 -16.03 -22.91
C ARG A 513 -18.94 -14.63 -22.50
N TYR A 514 -17.65 -14.41 -22.22
CA TYR A 514 -17.12 -13.07 -21.98
C TYR A 514 -17.34 -12.16 -23.18
N SER A 515 -16.97 -12.57 -24.39
CA SER A 515 -17.09 -11.75 -25.60
C SER A 515 -18.55 -11.42 -25.92
N ALA A 516 -19.46 -12.39 -25.80
CA ALA A 516 -20.90 -12.15 -25.95
C ALA A 516 -21.42 -11.17 -24.89
N ALA A 517 -20.97 -11.31 -23.64
CA ALA A 517 -21.43 -10.48 -22.53
C ALA A 517 -20.82 -9.08 -22.54
N SER A 518 -19.63 -8.86 -23.10
CA SER A 518 -18.91 -7.57 -23.06
C SER A 518 -19.00 -6.79 -24.38
N GLY A 519 -19.11 -7.49 -25.51
CA GLY A 519 -18.90 -6.94 -26.85
C GLY A 519 -17.42 -6.88 -27.28
N ASP A 520 -16.51 -7.36 -26.42
CA ASP A 520 -15.06 -7.36 -26.66
C ASP A 520 -14.59 -8.73 -27.14
N GLY A 521 -14.26 -8.83 -28.43
CA GLY A 521 -13.70 -10.03 -29.04
C GLY A 521 -12.24 -10.24 -28.63
N VAL A 522 -11.94 -11.39 -28.02
CA VAL A 522 -10.58 -11.74 -27.62
C VAL A 522 -9.99 -12.70 -28.66
N SER A 523 -9.02 -12.22 -29.44
CA SER A 523 -8.29 -13.06 -30.37
C SER A 523 -7.37 -14.05 -29.64
N GLN A 524 -7.03 -15.16 -30.31
CA GLN A 524 -6.08 -16.14 -29.79
C GLN A 524 -4.71 -15.51 -29.49
N GLU A 525 -4.23 -14.58 -30.34
CA GLU A 525 -2.98 -13.86 -30.13
C GLU A 525 -3.01 -12.96 -28.89
N ARG A 526 -4.12 -12.24 -28.68
CA ARG A 526 -4.33 -11.39 -27.50
C ARG A 526 -4.34 -12.24 -26.24
N LEU A 527 -5.07 -13.35 -26.22
CA LEU A 527 -5.10 -14.24 -25.07
C LEU A 527 -3.72 -14.86 -24.78
N ARG A 528 -2.98 -15.27 -25.83
CA ARG A 528 -1.63 -15.84 -25.69
C ARG A 528 -0.63 -14.82 -25.13
N LEU A 529 -0.64 -13.58 -25.63
CA LEU A 529 0.21 -12.49 -25.13
C LEU A 529 0.06 -12.34 -23.61
N TYR A 530 -1.19 -12.22 -23.14
CA TYR A 530 -1.47 -12.04 -21.72
C TYR A 530 -1.28 -13.31 -20.89
N THR A 531 -1.40 -14.50 -21.49
CA THR A 531 -1.06 -15.77 -20.82
C THR A 531 0.43 -15.88 -20.53
N ILE A 532 1.29 -15.56 -21.51
CA ILE A 532 2.74 -15.53 -21.32
C ILE A 532 3.11 -14.45 -20.30
N ALA A 533 2.52 -13.26 -20.40
CA ALA A 533 2.78 -12.17 -19.48
C ALA A 533 2.41 -12.51 -18.03
N TYR A 534 1.23 -13.10 -17.84
CA TYR A 534 0.78 -13.56 -16.53
C TYR A 534 1.70 -14.64 -15.94
N LEU A 535 2.05 -15.65 -16.74
CA LEU A 535 2.95 -16.74 -16.31
C LEU A 535 4.35 -16.23 -15.95
N ALA A 536 4.90 -15.30 -16.74
CA ALA A 536 6.18 -14.66 -16.45
C ALA A 536 6.12 -13.87 -15.13
N PHE A 537 5.07 -13.07 -14.95
CA PHE A 537 4.84 -12.36 -13.69
C PHE A 537 4.73 -13.32 -12.49
N ARG A 538 3.93 -14.39 -12.60
CA ARG A 538 3.75 -15.37 -11.53
C ARG A 538 5.02 -16.13 -11.20
N LEU A 539 5.81 -16.50 -12.20
CA LEU A 539 7.14 -17.08 -11.98
C LEU A 539 8.01 -16.10 -11.17
N GLY A 540 8.04 -14.82 -11.58
CA GLY A 540 8.80 -13.78 -10.89
C GLY A 540 8.37 -13.59 -9.43
N TYR A 541 7.06 -13.49 -9.18
CA TYR A 541 6.50 -13.31 -7.86
C TYR A 541 6.72 -14.53 -6.95
N THR A 542 6.46 -15.74 -7.46
CA THR A 542 6.55 -16.97 -6.65
C THR A 542 7.98 -17.35 -6.32
N ALA A 543 8.94 -17.08 -7.20
CA ALA A 543 10.35 -17.29 -6.89
C ALA A 543 10.86 -16.27 -5.86
N PHE A 544 10.47 -15.00 -5.97
CA PHE A 544 10.74 -14.01 -4.92
C PHE A 544 10.15 -14.45 -3.57
N ALA A 545 8.87 -14.83 -3.53
CA ALA A 545 8.20 -15.29 -2.32
C ALA A 545 8.87 -16.55 -1.74
N SER A 546 9.29 -17.49 -2.60
CA SER A 546 9.97 -18.71 -2.17
C SER A 546 11.32 -18.42 -1.51
N GLU A 547 12.06 -17.43 -2.00
CA GLU A 547 13.33 -16.99 -1.40
C GLU A 547 13.11 -16.27 -0.07
N GLU A 548 12.20 -15.28 -0.05
CA GLU A 548 11.91 -14.49 1.15
C GLU A 548 11.36 -15.35 2.30
N LEU A 549 10.51 -16.33 1.96
CA LEU A 549 9.81 -17.19 2.91
C LEU A 549 10.47 -18.55 3.09
N ALA A 550 11.71 -18.75 2.62
CA ALA A 550 12.42 -20.03 2.63
C ALA A 550 12.51 -20.67 4.03
N LYS A 551 12.58 -19.86 5.10
CA LYS A 551 12.64 -20.30 6.50
C LYS A 551 11.25 -20.48 7.15
N SER A 552 10.17 -20.42 6.38
CA SER A 552 8.80 -20.53 6.88
C SER A 552 8.04 -21.70 6.21
N PRO A 553 6.89 -22.13 6.77
CA PRO A 553 6.04 -23.13 6.14
C PRO A 553 5.53 -22.76 4.73
N GLU A 554 5.52 -21.47 4.38
CA GLU A 554 5.10 -21.01 3.04
C GLU A 554 6.16 -21.25 1.96
N GLY A 555 7.45 -21.33 2.33
CA GLY A 555 8.56 -21.50 1.39
C GLY A 555 8.37 -22.69 0.44
N PRO A 556 8.14 -23.92 0.97
CA PRO A 556 7.84 -25.09 0.15
C PRO A 556 6.60 -24.93 -0.75
N ARG A 557 5.53 -24.29 -0.27
CA ARG A 557 4.31 -24.03 -1.06
C ARG A 557 4.62 -23.15 -2.27
N PHE A 558 5.38 -22.07 -2.07
CA PHE A 558 5.83 -21.21 -3.16
C PHE A 558 6.83 -21.91 -4.10
N SER A 559 7.73 -22.75 -3.59
CA SER A 559 8.62 -23.57 -4.41
C SER A 559 7.84 -24.47 -5.37
N SER A 560 6.77 -25.13 -4.91
CA SER A 560 5.90 -25.94 -5.80
C SER A 560 5.25 -25.08 -6.90
N LEU A 561 4.83 -23.85 -6.58
CA LEU A 561 4.28 -22.93 -7.57
C LEU A 561 5.32 -22.48 -8.62
N VAL A 562 6.58 -22.26 -8.23
CA VAL A 562 7.67 -21.96 -9.16
C VAL A 562 7.82 -23.06 -10.21
N HIS A 563 7.77 -24.33 -9.80
CA HIS A 563 7.84 -25.48 -10.71
C HIS A 563 6.61 -25.52 -11.66
N ARG A 564 5.41 -25.27 -11.14
CA ARG A 564 4.17 -25.22 -11.93
C ARG A 564 4.23 -24.12 -13.00
N TYR A 565 4.56 -22.89 -12.61
CA TYR A 565 4.57 -21.75 -13.53
C TYR A 565 5.71 -21.82 -14.54
N SER A 566 6.91 -22.26 -14.13
CA SER A 566 8.02 -22.46 -15.06
C SER A 566 7.70 -23.48 -16.15
N SER A 567 7.11 -24.63 -15.77
CA SER A 567 6.74 -25.68 -16.73
C SER A 567 5.68 -25.20 -17.73
N ARG A 568 4.68 -24.45 -17.26
CA ARG A 568 3.64 -23.87 -18.13
C ARG A 568 4.20 -22.80 -19.06
N LEU A 569 5.02 -21.89 -18.55
CA LEU A 569 5.63 -20.81 -19.33
C LEU A 569 6.53 -21.36 -20.43
N LYS A 570 7.34 -22.38 -20.15
CA LYS A 570 8.15 -23.06 -21.16
C LYS A 570 7.30 -23.61 -22.31
N ARG A 571 6.13 -24.19 -22.01
CA ARG A 571 5.22 -24.66 -23.07
C ARG A 571 4.76 -23.50 -23.93
N GLU A 572 4.18 -22.46 -23.36
CA GLU A 572 3.68 -21.30 -24.13
C GLU A 572 4.77 -20.64 -25.00
N LEU A 573 6.01 -20.55 -24.50
CA LEU A 573 7.13 -20.00 -25.27
C LEU A 573 7.58 -20.89 -26.44
N LEU A 574 7.41 -22.21 -26.35
CA LEU A 574 7.70 -23.11 -27.48
C LEU A 574 6.69 -22.89 -28.62
N TRP A 575 5.40 -22.75 -28.30
CA TRP A 575 4.34 -22.47 -29.28
C TRP A 575 4.40 -21.05 -29.87
N LEU A 576 5.22 -20.15 -29.32
CA LEU A 576 5.45 -18.81 -29.85
C LEU A 576 6.52 -18.80 -30.96
N ALA A 577 7.46 -19.75 -30.92
CA ALA A 577 8.57 -19.88 -31.86
C ALA A 577 8.18 -20.59 -33.17
N ASP A 578 7.08 -21.36 -33.13
CA ASP A 578 6.35 -21.84 -34.30
C ASP A 578 5.33 -20.79 -34.77
#